data_AF-A0A4Q5YC50-F1
#
_entry.id   AF-A0A4Q5YC50-F1
#
_cell.length_a   1.000
_cell.length_b   1.000
_cell.length_c   1.000
_cell.angle_alpha   90.00
_cell.angle_beta   90.00
_cell.angle_gamma   90.00
#
_symmetry.space_group_name_H-M   'P 1'
#
loop_
_entity.id
_entity.type
_entity.pdbx_description
1 polymer ?
#
loop_
_entity_poly.entity_id
_entity_poly.type
_entity_poly.pdbx_seq_one_letter_code
_entity_poly.pdbx_strand_id
1 'polypeptide(L)' 'MSTVLNINETFCADVIKGLKSNPKTLPSKYFYDSNGDVLFQRIMQLPEYYLTRCELEIFRDQSNRII' A
#
# COMPACT_ATOMS: atom_id res chain seq x y z
N MET A 1 19.18 -17.56 14.07
CA MET A 1 18.44 -16.79 15.09
C MET A 1 17.83 -15.59 14.37
N SER A 2 16.69 -15.79 13.72
CA SER A 2 16.03 -14.76 12.92
C SER A 2 15.08 -14.00 13.84
N THR A 3 15.54 -12.90 14.41
CA THR A 3 14.71 -12.04 15.25
C THR A 3 13.71 -11.33 14.35
N VAL A 4 12.44 -11.73 14.41
CA VAL A 4 11.35 -10.96 13.79
C VAL A 4 11.29 -9.63 14.57
N LEU A 5 11.80 -8.55 13.96
CA LEU A 5 11.71 -7.21 14.53
C LEU A 5 10.24 -6.88 14.82
N ASN A 6 9.99 -6.31 16.01
CA ASN A 6 8.68 -5.80 16.36
C ASN A 6 8.26 -4.74 15.32
N ILE A 7 6.98 -4.71 14.93
CA ILE A 7 6.47 -3.78 13.91
C ILE A 7 6.76 -2.32 14.28
N ASN A 8 6.71 -1.99 15.58
CA ASN A 8 7.02 -0.67 16.11
C ASN A 8 8.51 -0.31 15.99
N GLU A 9 9.40 -1.29 16.20
CA GLU A 9 10.85 -1.10 16.05
C GLU A 9 11.20 -0.86 14.59
N THR A 10 10.57 -1.61 13.68
CA THR A 10 10.73 -1.43 12.23
C THR A 10 10.24 -0.05 11.77
N PHE A 11 9.07 0.38 12.24
CA PHE A 11 8.54 1.72 11.96
C PHE A 11 9.48 2.83 12.43
N CYS A 12 9.94 2.77 13.67
CA CYS A 12 10.84 3.76 14.22
C CYS A 12 12.15 3.85 13.42
N ALA A 13 12.75 2.71 13.08
CA ALA A 13 13.98 2.65 12.29
C ALA A 13 13.79 3.24 10.87
N ASP A 14 12.71 2.86 10.18
CA ASP A 14 12.38 3.36 8.83
C ASP A 14 12.15 4.88 8.83
N VAL A 15 11.44 5.41 9.84
CA VAL A 15 11.20 6.86 9.99
C VAL A 15 12.48 7.64 10.25
N ILE A 16 13.30 7.19 11.21
CA ILE A 16 14.57 7.86 11.53
C ILE A 16 15.49 7.89 10.30
N LYS A 17 15.61 6.76 9.60
CA LYS A 17 16.44 6.65 8.39
C LYS A 17 15.94 7.59 7.29
N GLY A 18 14.62 7.58 7.03
CA GLY A 18 13.99 8.33 5.96
C GLY A 18 13.99 9.85 6.17
N LEU A 19 13.80 10.32 7.41
CA LEU A 19 13.84 11.75 7.73
C LEU A 19 15.27 12.33 7.76
N LYS A 20 16.28 11.46 7.98
CA LYS A 20 17.70 11.84 7.89
C LYS A 20 18.26 11.83 6.46
N SER A 21 17.57 11.23 5.49
CA SER A 21 18.06 11.17 4.11
C SER A 21 17.86 12.51 3.37
N ASN A 22 18.62 12.69 2.28
CA ASN A 22 18.45 13.80 1.35
C ASN A 22 18.42 13.25 -0.10
N PRO A 23 17.25 13.22 -0.76
CA PRO A 23 15.95 13.73 -0.30
C PRO A 23 15.34 12.90 0.84
N LYS A 24 14.45 13.49 1.63
CA LYS A 24 13.70 12.79 2.68
C LYS A 24 12.70 11.84 2.04
N THR A 25 12.57 10.64 2.60
CA THR A 25 11.65 9.61 2.08
C THR A 25 10.97 8.86 3.22
N LEU A 26 9.82 8.25 2.95
CA LEU A 26 9.17 7.28 3.84
C LEU A 26 8.58 6.14 3.00
N PRO A 27 8.62 4.89 3.48
CA PRO A 27 7.94 3.77 2.82
C PRO A 27 6.43 4.00 2.70
N SER A 28 5.86 3.79 1.51
CA SER A 28 4.42 3.97 1.24
C SER A 28 3.52 3.01 2.03
N LYS A 29 4.04 1.89 2.52
CA LYS A 29 3.30 0.94 3.39
C LYS A 29 2.70 1.63 4.63
N TYR A 30 3.26 2.75 5.09
CA TYR A 30 2.75 3.51 6.23
C TYR A 30 1.57 4.43 5.89
N PHE A 31 1.15 4.50 4.61
CA PHE A 31 -0.10 5.15 4.25
C PHE A 31 -1.32 4.33 4.66
N TYR A 32 -1.20 3.03 4.92
CA TYR A 32 -2.35 2.13 5.06
C TYR A 32 -2.65 1.78 6.53
N ASP A 33 -2.82 2.80 7.37
CA ASP A 33 -3.51 2.62 8.65
C ASP A 33 -5.03 2.58 8.44
N SER A 34 -5.82 2.48 9.50
CA SER A 34 -7.29 2.44 9.39
C SER A 34 -7.89 3.64 8.64
N ASN A 35 -7.29 4.82 8.73
CA ASN A 35 -7.77 6.01 8.01
C ASN A 35 -7.29 6.02 6.56
N GLY A 36 -6.04 5.62 6.37
CA GLY A 36 -5.40 5.44 5.10
C GLY A 36 -6.10 4.46 4.17
N ASP A 37 -6.56 3.34 4.72
CA ASP A 37 -7.37 2.38 3.99
C ASP A 37 -8.69 3.01 3.51
N VAL A 38 -9.40 3.73 4.39
CA VAL A 38 -10.63 4.44 4.01
C VAL A 38 -10.37 5.47 2.89
N LEU A 39 -9.25 6.20 2.96
CA LEU A 39 -8.85 7.13 1.90
C LEU A 39 -8.55 6.39 0.60
N PHE A 40 -7.85 5.26 0.65
CA PHE A 40 -7.55 4.46 -0.53
C PHE A 40 -8.83 3.92 -1.18
N GLN A 41 -9.80 3.43 -0.40
CA GLN A 41 -11.11 3.01 -0.91
C GLN A 41 -11.84 4.15 -1.63
N ARG A 42 -11.75 5.39 -1.12
CA ARG A 42 -12.31 6.56 -1.82
C ARG A 42 -11.56 6.87 -3.12
N ILE A 43 -10.24 6.74 -3.12
CA ILE A 43 -9.42 6.92 -4.33
C ILE A 43 -9.83 5.90 -5.41
N MET A 44 -10.07 4.64 -5.04
CA MET A 44 -10.50 3.58 -5.97
C MET A 44 -11.84 3.88 -6.68
N GLN A 45 -12.67 4.76 -6.11
CA GLN A 45 -13.95 5.18 -6.69
C GLN A 45 -13.82 6.37 -7.65
N LEU A 46 -12.67 7.05 -7.70
CA LEU A 46 -12.47 8.21 -8.56
C LEU A 46 -12.49 7.81 -10.05
N PRO A 47 -13.13 8.60 -10.92
CA PRO A 47 -13.15 8.31 -12.36
C PRO A 47 -11.73 8.27 -12.96
N GLU A 48 -10.80 9.08 -12.46
CA GLU A 48 -9.40 9.12 -12.89
C GLU A 48 -8.61 7.87 -12.47
N TYR A 49 -8.99 7.24 -11.36
CA TYR A 49 -8.31 6.05 -10.83
C TYR A 49 -8.95 4.76 -11.36
N TYR A 50 -8.78 4.50 -12.65
CA TYR A 50 -9.44 3.41 -13.35
C TYR A 50 -8.93 2.00 -13.01
N LEU A 51 -7.76 1.89 -12.35
CA LEU A 51 -7.04 0.63 -12.15
C LEU A 51 -7.91 -0.46 -11.51
N THR A 52 -8.58 -0.15 -10.41
CA THR A 52 -9.46 -1.09 -9.71
C THR A 52 -10.60 -1.58 -10.60
N ARG A 53 -11.18 -0.70 -11.42
CA ARG A 53 -12.29 -1.08 -12.32
C ARG A 53 -11.82 -2.07 -13.38
N CYS A 54 -10.65 -1.82 -13.97
CA CYS A 54 -10.06 -2.72 -14.96
C CYS A 54 -9.65 -4.07 -14.35
N GLU A 55 -9.09 -4.08 -13.15
CA GLU A 55 -8.75 -5.32 -12.45
C GLU A 55 -10.00 -6.17 -12.19
N LEU A 56 -11.09 -5.55 -11.70
CA LEU A 56 -12.36 -6.23 -11.49
C LEU A 56 -12.99 -6.75 -12.79
N GLU A 57 -12.86 -6.01 -13.90
CA GLU A 57 -13.31 -6.46 -15.22
C GLU A 57 -12.56 -7.73 -15.66
N ILE A 58 -11.22 -7.74 -15.53
CA ILE A 58 -10.40 -8.90 -15.84
C ILE A 58 -10.79 -10.09 -14.98
N PHE A 59 -10.96 -9.90 -13.67
CA PHE A 59 -11.42 -10.98 -12.79
C PHE A 59 -12.81 -11.48 -13.17
N ARG A 60 -13.74 -10.61 -13.52
CA ARG A 60 -15.09 -11.03 -13.92
C ARG A 60 -15.07 -11.83 -15.23
N ASP A 61 -14.30 -11.37 -16.21
CA ASP A 61 -14.45 -11.83 -17.59
C ASP A 61 -13.41 -12.88 -18.00
N GLN A 62 -12.28 -12.97 -17.29
CA GLN A 62 -11.15 -13.83 -17.68
C GLN A 62 -10.81 -14.92 -16.66
N SER A 63 -11.40 -14.93 -15.45
CA SER A 63 -11.05 -15.91 -14.41
C SER A 63 -11.19 -17.37 -14.86
N ASN A 64 -12.24 -17.69 -15.62
CA ASN A 64 -12.48 -19.05 -16.15
C ASN A 64 -11.41 -19.54 -17.16
N ARG A 65 -10.56 -18.64 -17.67
CA ARG A 65 -9.46 -18.99 -18.59
C ARG A 65 -8.15 -19.23 -17.85
N ILE A 66 -8.08 -18.85 -16.58
CA ILE A 66 -6.87 -18.89 -15.74
C ILE A 66 -6.92 -20.09 -14.78
N ILE A 67 -8.11 -20.59 -14.47
CA ILE A 67 -8.35 -21.73 -13.56
C ILE A 67 -8.71 -22.98 -14.37
#